data_AF-A0A0R3QFU5-F1
#
_entry.id   AF-A0A0R3QFU5-F1
#
_cell.length_a   1.000
_cell.length_b   1.000
_cell.length_c   1.000
_cell.angle_alpha   90.00
_cell.angle_beta   90.00
_cell.angle_gamma   90.00
#
_symmetry.space_group_name_H-M   'P 1'
#
loop_
_entity.id
_entity.type
_entity.pdbx_description
1 polymer ?
#
loop_
_entity_poly.entity_id
_entity_poly.type
_entity_poly.pdbx_seq_one_letter_code
_entity_poly.pdbx_strand_id
1 'polypeptide(L)'
;MDDPILKTKHSLDFTLVSTDNQMKALLELDDKNLPYSFYNLVHVDDATCIAEAHKEVTKNSASGILIYRLISIRSQRVYWIQSSCRMFYKNGKPETIGLTHRLLT
;
A
#
# COMPACT_ATOMS: atom_id res chain seq x y z
N MET A 1 17.59 -8.49 -14.32
CA MET A 1 17.11 -7.15 -13.95
C MET A 1 16.35 -7.35 -12.66
N ASP A 2 16.73 -6.67 -11.59
CA ASP A 2 15.98 -6.76 -10.34
C ASP A 2 14.60 -6.14 -10.52
N ASP A 3 13.57 -6.79 -9.99
CA ASP A 3 12.21 -6.25 -10.03
C ASP A 3 12.17 -4.87 -9.34
N PRO A 4 11.51 -3.88 -9.96
CA PRO A 4 11.48 -2.53 -9.43
C PRO A 4 10.78 -2.51 -8.07
N ILE A 5 11.41 -1.82 -7.12
CA ILE A 5 10.83 -1.56 -5.81
C ILE A 5 9.86 -0.37 -5.94
N LEU A 6 8.57 -0.61 -5.74
CA LEU A 6 7.53 0.42 -5.81
C LEU A 6 7.20 0.95 -4.41
N LYS A 7 6.78 2.21 -4.30
CA LYS A 7 6.44 2.82 -3.03
C LYS A 7 5.09 3.51 -3.07
N THR A 8 4.35 3.37 -1.97
CA THR A 8 3.12 4.12 -1.70
C THR A 8 3.25 4.84 -0.37
N LYS A 9 2.63 6.02 -0.27
CA LYS A 9 2.53 6.83 0.93
C LYS A 9 1.05 6.98 1.30
N HIS A 10 0.75 6.88 2.57
CA HIS A 10 -0.59 6.88 3.13
C HIS A 10 -0.70 7.82 4.33
N SER A 11 -1.89 8.33 4.59
CA SER A 11 -2.25 8.86 5.91
C SER A 11 -2.46 7.72 6.92
N LEU A 12 -2.62 8.08 8.19
CA LEU A 12 -2.74 7.14 9.31
C LEU A 12 -4.02 6.29 9.28
N ASP A 13 -4.98 6.60 8.41
CA ASP A 13 -6.20 5.83 8.16
C ASP A 13 -6.07 4.89 6.94
N PHE A 14 -4.84 4.71 6.41
CA PHE A 14 -4.55 3.92 5.21
C PHE A 14 -5.17 4.50 3.92
N THR A 15 -5.44 5.80 3.88
CA THR A 15 -5.74 6.50 2.63
C THR A 15 -4.45 6.75 1.84
N LEU A 16 -4.37 6.25 0.60
CA LEU A 16 -3.27 6.47 -0.33
C LEU A 16 -3.21 7.95 -0.75
N VAL A 17 -2.12 8.62 -0.41
CA VAL A 17 -1.90 10.05 -0.71
C VAL A 17 -0.97 10.27 -1.89
N SER A 18 0.01 9.39 -2.09
CA SER A 18 0.91 9.45 -3.25
C SER A 18 1.56 8.09 -3.51
N THR A 19 2.00 7.89 -4.75
CA THR A 19 2.68 6.66 -5.17
C THR A 19 3.49 6.89 -6.44
N ASP A 20 4.47 6.02 -6.71
CA ASP A 20 5.27 6.07 -7.93
C ASP A 20 4.43 5.81 -9.20
N ASN A 21 4.84 6.38 -10.34
CA ASN A 21 4.10 6.30 -11.62
C ASN A 21 3.85 4.87 -12.08
N GLN A 22 4.79 3.95 -11.84
CA GLN A 22 4.61 2.55 -12.20
C GLN A 22 3.50 1.87 -11.38
N MET A 23 3.40 2.19 -10.08
CA MET A 23 2.30 1.69 -9.24
C MET A 23 0.97 2.33 -9.62
N LYS A 24 0.95 3.63 -9.98
CA LYS A 24 -0.26 4.28 -10.55
C LYS A 24 -0.72 3.55 -11.79
N ALA A 25 0.19 3.24 -12.72
CA ALA A 25 -0.12 2.54 -13.96
C ALA A 25 -0.66 1.12 -13.69
N LEU A 26 -0.03 0.35 -12.80
CA LEU A 26 -0.49 -1.00 -12.44
C LEU A 26 -1.92 -1.00 -11.89
N LEU A 27 -2.22 -0.05 -11.01
CA LEU A 27 -3.54 0.05 -10.37
C LEU A 27 -4.55 0.86 -11.17
N GLU A 28 -4.14 1.38 -12.33
CA GLU A 28 -4.92 2.25 -13.22
C GLU A 28 -5.45 3.51 -12.51
N LEU A 29 -4.65 4.01 -11.57
CA LEU A 29 -4.86 5.27 -10.87
C LEU A 29 -4.31 6.45 -11.69
N ASP A 30 -4.95 7.60 -11.54
CA ASP A 30 -4.44 8.90 -11.95
C ASP A 30 -4.46 9.90 -10.79
N ASP A 31 -3.96 11.12 -11.02
CA ASP A 31 -3.89 12.14 -9.97
C ASP A 31 -5.28 12.59 -9.48
N LYS A 32 -6.33 12.47 -10.31
CA LYS A 32 -7.71 12.81 -9.89
C LYS A 32 -8.35 11.73 -9.01
N ASN A 33 -7.78 10.52 -8.97
CA ASN A 33 -8.22 9.48 -8.05
C ASN A 33 -7.68 9.68 -6.63
N LEU A 34 -6.59 10.42 -6.45
CA LEU A 34 -5.96 10.60 -5.15
C LEU A 34 -6.55 11.82 -4.42
N PRO A 35 -6.80 11.72 -3.10
CA PRO A 35 -6.54 10.57 -2.23
C PRO A 35 -7.55 9.41 -2.42
N TYR A 36 -7.10 8.17 -2.26
CA TYR A 36 -7.92 6.97 -2.45
C TYR A 36 -7.75 5.97 -1.30
N SER A 37 -8.82 5.33 -0.82
CA SER A 37 -8.69 4.32 0.25
C SER A 37 -7.85 3.13 -0.24
N PHE A 38 -6.74 2.81 0.45
CA PHE A 38 -5.91 1.66 0.06
C PHE A 38 -6.65 0.34 0.21
N TYR A 39 -7.60 0.26 1.15
CA TYR A 39 -8.44 -0.92 1.34
C TYR A 39 -9.26 -1.27 0.08
N ASN A 40 -9.66 -0.28 -0.72
CA ASN A 40 -10.39 -0.51 -1.97
C ASN A 40 -9.51 -1.07 -3.09
N LEU A 41 -8.18 -1.01 -2.93
CA LEU A 41 -7.21 -1.58 -3.86
C LEU A 41 -6.82 -3.00 -3.45
N VAL A 42 -7.21 -3.47 -2.28
CA VAL A 42 -6.87 -4.81 -1.75
C VAL A 42 -7.94 -5.81 -2.17
N HIS A 43 -7.52 -7.00 -2.60
CA HIS A 43 -8.46 -8.08 -2.88
C HIS A 43 -9.23 -8.47 -1.61
N VAL A 44 -10.54 -8.72 -1.71
CA VAL A 44 -11.44 -8.91 -0.55
C VAL A 44 -10.97 -9.98 0.43
N ASP A 45 -10.48 -11.12 -0.07
CA ASP A 45 -9.96 -12.22 0.75
C ASP A 45 -8.73 -11.84 1.59
N ASP A 46 -7.99 -10.80 1.18
CA ASP A 46 -6.76 -10.35 1.85
C ASP A 46 -7.03 -9.17 2.80
N ALA A 47 -8.27 -8.66 2.86
CA ALA A 47 -8.63 -7.46 3.62
C ALA A 47 -8.30 -7.57 5.11
N THR A 48 -8.57 -8.73 5.73
CA THR A 48 -8.28 -8.98 7.15
C THR A 48 -6.79 -8.90 7.46
N CYS A 49 -5.95 -9.54 6.63
CA CYS A 49 -4.50 -9.52 6.78
C CYS A 49 -3.95 -8.08 6.68
N ILE A 50 -4.49 -7.27 5.76
CA ILE A 50 -4.10 -5.85 5.65
C ILE A 50 -4.58 -5.01 6.84
N ALA A 51 -5.77 -5.28 7.37
CA ALA A 51 -6.25 -4.62 8.58
C ALA A 51 -5.37 -4.95 9.80
N GLU A 52 -4.93 -6.20 9.94
CA GLU A 52 -3.99 -6.62 10.98
C GLU A 52 -2.63 -5.92 10.82
N ALA A 53 -2.09 -5.86 9.60
CA ALA A 53 -0.86 -5.15 9.31
C ALA A 53 -0.96 -3.64 9.61
N HIS A 54 -2.10 -3.02 9.33
CA HIS A 54 -2.35 -1.62 9.66
C HIS A 54 -2.36 -1.39 11.18
N LYS A 55 -3.01 -2.29 11.93
CA LYS A 55 -2.97 -2.27 13.40
C LYS A 55 -1.55 -2.44 13.93
N GLU A 56 -0.78 -3.34 13.34
CA GLU A 56 0.58 -3.66 13.74
C GLU A 56 1.54 -2.48 13.49
N VAL A 57 1.50 -1.84 12.32
CA VAL A 57 2.34 -0.65 12.05
C VAL A 57 1.96 0.54 12.95
N THR A 58 0.69 0.65 13.32
CA THR A 58 0.23 1.71 14.26
C THR A 58 0.80 1.50 15.65
N LYS A 59 0.91 0.24 16.10
CA LYS A 59 1.39 -0.12 17.43
C LYS A 59 2.92 -0.15 17.52
N ASN A 60 3.56 -0.74 16.52
CA ASN A 60 4.97 -1.15 16.56
C ASN A 60 5.84 -0.46 15.50
N SER A 61 5.29 0.54 14.79
CA SER A 61 5.95 1.30 13.72
C SER A 61 6.35 0.49 12.47
N ALA A 62 6.11 -0.82 12.43
CA ALA A 62 6.33 -1.70 11.28
C ALA A 62 5.38 -2.93 11.30
N SER A 63 5.09 -3.54 10.14
CA SER A 63 4.12 -4.67 10.03
C SER A 63 4.72 -6.04 9.61
N GLY A 64 6.05 -6.20 9.59
CA GLY A 64 6.67 -7.37 8.95
C GLY A 64 6.49 -7.40 7.42
N ILE A 65 6.76 -8.56 6.80
CA ILE A 65 6.55 -8.79 5.36
C ILE A 65 5.16 -9.40 5.14
N LEU A 66 4.43 -8.86 4.17
CA LEU A 66 3.10 -9.30 3.77
C LEU A 66 3.15 -9.78 2.32
N ILE A 67 2.38 -10.80 1.98
CA ILE A 67 2.11 -11.21 0.60
C ILE A 67 0.59 -11.20 0.42
N TYR A 68 0.11 -10.43 -0.55
CA TYR A 68 -1.33 -10.22 -0.77
C TYR A 68 -1.58 -9.76 -2.20
N ARG A 69 -2.84 -9.58 -2.56
CA ARG A 69 -3.27 -9.14 -3.89
C ARG A 69 -3.77 -7.71 -3.87
N LEU A 70 -3.34 -6.95 -4.87
CA LEU A 70 -3.97 -5.69 -5.25
C LEU A 70 -4.82 -5.86 -6.49
N ILE A 71 -5.86 -5.03 -6.63
CA ILE A 71 -6.77 -4.97 -7.77
C ILE A 71 -6.72 -3.60 -8.43
N SER A 72 -6.59 -3.54 -9.76
CA SER A 72 -6.71 -2.29 -10.50
C SER A 72 -8.14 -1.76 -10.51
N ILE A 73 -8.30 -0.44 -10.44
CA ILE A 73 -9.62 0.16 -10.20
C ILE A 73 -10.55 0.08 -11.42
N ARG A 74 -10.04 -0.08 -12.65
CA ARG A 74 -10.89 -0.12 -13.87
C ARG A 74 -11.04 -1.54 -14.40
N SER A 75 -9.93 -2.24 -14.63
CA SER A 75 -9.93 -3.59 -15.22
C SER A 75 -10.10 -4.71 -14.20
N GLN A 76 -10.05 -4.42 -12.89
CA GLN A 76 -10.11 -5.43 -11.82
C GLN A 76 -9.02 -6.50 -11.97
N ARG A 77 -7.89 -6.15 -12.58
CA ARG A 77 -6.75 -7.05 -12.76
C ARG A 77 -6.06 -7.24 -11.42
N VAL A 78 -5.79 -8.50 -11.08
CA VAL A 78 -5.15 -8.91 -9.83
C VAL A 78 -3.63 -8.93 -9.99
N TYR A 79 -2.93 -8.37 -9.00
CA TYR A 79 -1.48 -8.38 -8.91
C TYR A 79 -1.04 -8.95 -7.56
N TRP A 80 -0.18 -9.97 -7.58
CA TRP A 80 0.45 -10.45 -6.35
C TRP A 80 1.60 -9.54 -5.94
N ILE A 81 1.59 -9.10 -4.69
CA ILE A 81 2.53 -8.12 -4.17
C ILE A 81 3.10 -8.62 -2.86
N GLN A 82 4.42 -8.54 -2.71
CA GLN A 82 5.10 -8.61 -1.43
C GLN A 82 5.36 -7.20 -0.91
N SER A 83 4.93 -6.87 0.30
CA SER A 83 5.15 -5.53 0.88
C SER A 83 5.69 -5.54 2.30
N SER A 84 6.33 -4.45 2.68
CA SER A 84 6.56 -4.09 4.08
C SER A 84 6.00 -2.69 4.34
N CYS A 85 5.49 -2.48 5.55
CA CYS A 85 4.86 -1.23 5.98
C CYS A 85 5.67 -0.59 7.12
N ARG A 86 5.82 0.74 7.10
CA ARG A 86 6.52 1.51 8.16
C ARG A 86 5.80 2.80 8.49
N MET A 87 5.80 3.17 9.77
CA MET A 87 5.34 4.47 10.27
C MET A 87 6.44 5.52 10.18
N PHE A 88 6.12 6.71 9.67
CA PHE A 88 7.01 7.86 9.64
C PHE A 88 6.53 8.93 10.62
N TYR A 89 7.49 9.53 11.31
CA TYR A 89 7.25 10.49 12.40
C TYR A 89 7.79 11.87 12.04
N LYS A 90 7.10 12.91 12.51
CA LYS A 90 7.56 14.29 12.46
C LYS A 90 7.33 14.94 13.82
N ASN A 91 8.39 15.55 14.36
CA ASN A 91 8.37 16.14 15.70
C ASN A 91 7.86 15.16 16.79
N GLY A 92 8.25 13.88 16.67
CA GLY A 92 7.86 12.83 17.61
C GLY A 92 6.42 12.30 17.46
N LYS A 93 5.64 12.79 16.48
CA LYS A 93 4.26 12.33 16.24
C LYS A 93 4.17 11.51 14.94
N PRO A 94 3.37 10.42 14.92
CA PRO A 94 3.05 9.72 13.68
C PRO A 94 2.46 10.69 12.65
N GLU A 95 2.97 10.68 11.41
CA GLU A 95 2.52 11.57 10.34
C GLU A 95 1.96 10.77 9.17
N THR A 96 2.71 9.80 8.67
CA THR A 96 2.36 9.03 7.46
C THR A 96 2.79 7.58 7.59
N ILE A 97 2.16 6.72 6.81
CA ILE A 97 2.55 5.32 6.66
C ILE A 97 3.11 5.15 5.24
N GLY A 98 4.23 4.46 5.10
CA GLY A 98 4.79 4.13 3.79
C GLY A 98 4.93 2.63 3.59
N LEU A 99 4.51 2.15 2.42
CA LEU A 99 4.72 0.77 2.01
C LEU A 99 5.75 0.71 0.90
N THR A 100 6.57 -0.34 0.96
CA THR A 100 7.52 -0.72 -0.08
C THR A 100 7.08 -2.05 -0.65
N HIS A 101 6.93 -2.13 -1.96
CA HIS A 101 6.32 -3.24 -2.68
C HIS A 101 7.29 -3.87 -3.67
N ARG A 102 7.17 -5.18 -3.85
CA ARG A 102 7.72 -5.94 -4.97
C ARG A 102 6.56 -6.67 -5.64
N LEU A 103 6.48 -6.55 -6.96
CA LEU A 103 5.57 -7.36 -7.75
C LEU A 103 6.06 -8.81 -7.73
N LEU A 104 5.16 -9.76 -7.49
CA LEU A 104 5.43 -11.19 -7.62
C LEU A 104 4.85 -11.62 -8.97
N THR A 105 5.73 -11.97 -9.90
CA THR A 105 5.39 -12.44 -11.27
C THR A 105 5.56 -13.93 -11.41
#